data_AF-A0A366E150-F1
#
_entry.id   AF-A0A366E150-F1
#
_cell.length_a   1.000
_cell.length_b   1.000
_cell.length_c   1.000
_cell.angle_alpha   90.00
_cell.angle_beta   90.00
_cell.angle_gamma   90.00
#
_symmetry.space_group_name_H-M   'P 1'
#
loop_
_entity.id
_entity.type
_entity.pdbx_description
1 polymer ?
#
loop_
_entity_poly.entity_id
_entity_poly.type
_entity_poly.pdbx_seq_one_letter_code
_entity_poly.pdbx_strand_id
1 'polypeptide(L)'
;MDLGFFEGFKMGLDLLWSMLTAEPLLTLGIIIFFGGCLLFAFIIQLLNEHKLRQSGISDVDKMTGRKFEEYLHALLKTKGYYVQLTPASGDYGADLILSTKGKKIIVQAKRYKKNVGVKAVQEVASAKSHYKADECWVITNSFFTEQAKKLASSNKVVLIDRKQLIGWMLQENKSQKEINKTAI
;
A
#
# COMPACT_ATOMS: atom_id res chain seq x y z
N MET A 1 47.48 -6.77 12.56
CA MET A 1 46.16 -7.34 12.90
C MET A 1 46.30 -7.87 14.31
N ASP A 2 45.54 -7.33 15.26
CA ASP A 2 45.80 -7.50 16.70
C ASP A 2 45.43 -8.92 17.18
N LEU A 3 46.40 -9.65 17.73
CA LEU A 3 46.24 -11.03 18.21
C LEU A 3 45.23 -11.11 19.37
N GLY A 4 45.11 -10.05 20.19
CA GLY A 4 44.17 -10.01 21.31
C GLY A 4 42.70 -9.99 20.89
N PHE A 5 42.39 -9.46 19.69
CA PHE A 5 41.03 -9.49 19.14
C PHE A 5 40.56 -10.92 18.80
N PHE A 6 41.46 -11.73 18.22
CA PHE A 6 41.15 -13.11 17.86
C PHE A 6 41.02 -14.02 19.08
N GLU A 7 41.83 -13.81 20.12
CA GLU A 7 41.70 -14.55 21.38
C GLU A 7 40.40 -14.21 22.11
N GLY A 8 40.04 -12.92 22.18
CA GLY A 8 38.75 -12.49 22.73
C GLY A 8 37.55 -13.07 21.98
N PHE A 9 37.62 -13.12 20.64
CA PHE A 9 36.58 -13.71 19.80
C PHE A 9 36.45 -15.23 20.00
N LYS A 10 37.58 -15.94 20.08
CA LYS A 10 37.60 -17.39 20.36
C LYS A 10 37.00 -17.70 21.73
N MET A 11 37.36 -16.93 22.76
CA MET A 11 36.81 -17.12 24.11
C MET A 11 35.29 -16.88 24.15
N GLY A 12 34.78 -15.92 23.37
CA GLY A 12 33.34 -15.72 23.21
C GLY A 12 32.64 -16.91 22.53
N LEU A 13 33.25 -17.51 21.51
CA LEU A 13 32.75 -18.72 20.84
C LEU A 13 32.74 -19.94 21.76
N ASP A 14 33.80 -20.13 22.56
CA ASP A 14 33.92 -21.25 23.49
C ASP A 14 32.88 -21.14 24.62
N LEU A 15 32.64 -19.94 25.13
CA LEU A 15 31.57 -19.68 26.12
C LEU A 15 30.18 -19.97 25.52
N LEU A 16 29.93 -19.48 24.29
CA LEU A 16 28.69 -19.73 23.58
C LEU A 16 28.48 -21.23 23.34
N TRP A 17 29.53 -21.96 22.94
CA TRP A 17 29.49 -23.41 22.74
C TRP A 17 29.16 -24.15 24.03
N SER A 18 29.82 -23.80 25.13
CA SER A 18 29.55 -24.35 26.46
C SER A 18 28.08 -24.13 26.86
N MET A 19 27.57 -22.91 26.71
CA MET A 19 26.16 -22.57 26.99
C MET A 19 25.18 -23.34 26.09
N LEU A 20 25.53 -23.54 24.81
CA LEU A 20 24.70 -24.28 23.88
C LEU A 20 24.62 -25.78 24.21
N THR A 21 25.71 -26.36 24.71
CA THR A 21 25.77 -27.78 25.09
C THR A 21 25.17 -28.08 26.46
N ALA A 22 25.05 -27.06 27.33
CA ALA A 22 24.55 -27.24 28.70
C ALA A 22 23.07 -27.61 28.77
N GLU A 23 22.23 -27.05 27.89
CA GLU A 23 20.77 -27.29 27.87
C GLU A 23 20.26 -27.55 26.44
N PRO A 24 20.44 -28.78 25.91
CA PRO A 24 20.15 -29.10 24.49
C PRO A 24 18.69 -28.89 24.08
N LEU A 25 17.75 -29.02 25.03
CA LEU A 25 16.33 -28.82 24.77
C LEU A 25 15.99 -27.34 24.57
N LEU A 26 16.58 -26.46 25.37
CA LEU A 26 16.36 -25.02 25.26
C LEU A 26 16.94 -24.48 23.94
N THR A 27 18.14 -24.94 23.57
CA THR A 27 18.78 -24.51 22.32
C THR A 27 18.01 -24.96 21.09
N LEU A 28 17.52 -26.20 21.07
CA LEU A 28 16.66 -26.70 20.00
C LEU A 28 15.36 -25.88 19.90
N GLY A 29 14.72 -25.58 21.03
CA GLY A 29 13.52 -24.74 21.07
C GLY A 29 13.74 -23.34 20.50
N ILE A 30 14.87 -22.70 20.85
CA ILE A 30 15.27 -21.39 20.31
C ILE A 30 15.49 -21.47 18.79
N ILE A 31 16.21 -22.49 18.31
CA ILE A 31 16.50 -22.66 16.87
C ILE A 31 15.20 -22.87 16.08
N ILE A 32 14.28 -23.70 16.58
CA ILE A 32 12.98 -23.94 15.94
C ILE A 32 12.14 -22.66 15.93
N PHE A 33 12.13 -21.91 17.04
CA PHE A 33 11.38 -20.65 17.13
C PHE A 33 11.89 -19.62 16.11
N PHE A 34 13.19 -19.32 16.12
CA PHE A 34 13.77 -18.35 15.18
C PHE A 34 13.72 -18.84 13.73
N GLY A 35 13.98 -20.13 13.49
CA GLY A 35 13.85 -20.75 12.16
C GLY A 35 12.41 -20.69 11.65
N GLY A 36 11.42 -20.96 12.49
CA GLY A 36 10.01 -20.83 12.19
C GLY A 36 9.60 -19.39 11.87
N CYS A 37 10.08 -18.41 12.66
CA CYS A 37 9.85 -17.00 12.37
C CYS A 37 10.44 -16.56 11.03
N LEU A 38 11.66 -17.01 10.69
CA LEU A 38 12.30 -16.72 9.41
C LEU A 38 11.56 -17.37 8.24
N LEU A 39 11.17 -18.64 8.35
CA LEU A 39 10.36 -19.33 7.35
C LEU A 39 9.00 -18.66 7.15
N PHE A 40 8.34 -18.27 8.24
CA PHE A 40 7.08 -17.55 8.19
C PHE A 40 7.23 -16.19 7.48
N ALA A 41 8.24 -15.40 7.84
CA ALA A 41 8.53 -14.13 7.17
C ALA A 41 8.84 -14.33 5.68
N PHE A 42 9.59 -15.39 5.34
CA PHE A 42 9.90 -15.77 3.96
C PHE A 42 8.63 -16.13 3.16
N ILE A 43 7.72 -16.92 3.74
CA ILE A 43 6.43 -17.25 3.13
C ILE A 43 5.61 -15.97 2.89
N ILE A 44 5.53 -15.07 3.88
CA ILE A 44 4.84 -13.79 3.74
C ILE A 44 5.45 -12.93 2.61
N GLN A 45 6.77 -12.93 2.50
CA GLN A 45 7.47 -12.21 1.43
C GLN A 45 7.12 -12.79 0.05
N LEU A 46 7.13 -14.11 -0.12
CA LEU A 46 6.74 -14.76 -1.38
C LEU A 46 5.28 -14.44 -1.75
N LEU A 47 4.36 -14.53 -0.79
CA LEU A 47 2.94 -14.23 -1.02
C LEU A 47 2.74 -12.76 -1.45
N ASN A 48 3.48 -11.82 -0.86
CA ASN A 48 3.42 -10.41 -1.25
C ASN A 48 3.95 -10.19 -2.68
N GLU A 49 5.05 -10.84 -3.07
CA GLU A 49 5.60 -10.75 -4.43
C GLU A 49 4.62 -11.30 -5.47
N HIS A 50 4.00 -12.46 -5.20
CA HIS A 50 2.97 -13.00 -6.09
C HIS A 50 1.78 -12.06 -6.23
N LYS A 51 1.33 -11.47 -5.11
CA LYS A 51 0.23 -10.51 -5.08
C LYS A 51 0.55 -9.25 -5.89
N LEU A 52 1.78 -8.73 -5.80
CA LEU A 52 2.24 -7.58 -6.56
C LEU A 52 2.25 -7.87 -8.05
N ARG A 53 2.88 -8.98 -8.47
CA ARG A 53 2.97 -9.40 -9.87
C ARG A 53 1.60 -9.58 -10.53
N GLN A 54 0.63 -10.13 -9.81
CA GLN A 54 -0.71 -10.36 -10.34
C GLN A 54 -1.62 -9.13 -10.36
N SER A 55 -1.29 -8.09 -9.57
CA SER A 55 -2.14 -6.90 -9.47
C SER A 55 -1.94 -5.90 -10.60
N GLY A 56 -0.78 -5.90 -11.26
CA GLY A 56 -0.44 -4.87 -12.27
C GLY A 56 0.01 -3.53 -11.66
N ILE A 57 0.26 -3.46 -10.34
CA ILE A 57 0.67 -2.21 -9.69
C ILE A 57 1.99 -1.64 -10.25
N SER A 58 2.87 -2.50 -10.77
CA SER A 58 4.11 -2.08 -11.45
C SER A 58 3.85 -1.29 -12.74
N ASP A 59 2.71 -1.49 -13.39
CA ASP A 59 2.32 -0.71 -14.56
C ASP A 59 1.77 0.65 -14.14
N VAL A 60 1.00 0.70 -13.05
CA VAL A 60 0.57 1.94 -12.40
C VAL A 60 1.78 2.80 -11.99
N ASP A 61 2.84 2.20 -11.47
CA ASP A 61 4.06 2.90 -11.07
C ASP A 61 4.77 3.62 -12.24
N LYS A 62 4.50 3.19 -13.49
CA LYS A 62 5.07 3.78 -14.72
C LYS A 62 4.14 4.81 -15.38
N MET A 63 2.90 4.95 -14.92
CA MET A 63 1.92 5.87 -15.52
C MET A 63 2.29 7.35 -15.28
N THR A 64 1.80 8.24 -16.13
CA THR A 64 1.77 9.67 -15.81
C THR A 64 0.67 9.96 -14.77
N GLY A 65 0.63 11.17 -14.20
CA GLY A 65 -0.45 11.55 -13.28
C GLY A 65 -1.83 11.41 -13.94
N ARG A 66 -1.98 12.01 -15.12
CA ARG A 66 -3.23 11.94 -15.88
C ARG A 66 -3.65 10.51 -16.26
N LYS A 67 -2.71 9.67 -16.70
CA LYS A 67 -3.02 8.26 -16.99
C LYS A 67 -3.48 7.51 -15.74
N PHE A 68 -2.95 7.85 -14.57
CA PHE A 68 -3.41 7.27 -13.32
C PHE A 68 -4.83 7.71 -12.96
N GLU A 69 -5.20 8.97 -13.23
CA GLU A 69 -6.59 9.44 -13.07
C GLU A 69 -7.54 8.67 -14.01
N GLU A 70 -7.18 8.51 -15.28
CA GLU A 70 -7.95 7.73 -16.27
C GLU A 70 -8.09 6.26 -15.85
N TYR A 71 -7.01 5.68 -15.33
CA TYR A 71 -7.02 4.34 -14.76
C TYR A 71 -7.98 4.21 -13.58
N LEU A 72 -7.91 5.15 -12.62
CA LEU A 72 -8.83 5.18 -11.48
C LEU A 72 -10.27 5.38 -11.92
N HIS A 73 -10.52 6.16 -12.98
CA HIS A 73 -11.86 6.31 -13.55
C HIS A 73 -12.41 4.96 -14.04
N ALA A 74 -11.61 4.15 -14.74
CA ALA A 74 -12.02 2.81 -15.17
C ALA A 74 -12.24 1.86 -13.97
N LEU A 75 -11.26 1.76 -13.07
CA LEU A 75 -11.30 0.89 -11.89
C LEU A 75 -12.49 1.23 -10.96
N LEU A 76 -12.77 2.51 -10.72
CA LEU A 76 -13.87 2.89 -9.84
C LEU A 76 -15.24 2.66 -10.48
N LYS A 77 -15.34 2.71 -11.82
CA LYS A 77 -16.56 2.30 -12.53
C LYS A 77 -16.86 0.82 -12.33
N THR A 78 -15.87 -0.06 -12.40
CA THR A 78 -16.07 -1.51 -12.16
C THR A 78 -16.47 -1.81 -10.71
N LYS A 79 -16.19 -0.88 -9.78
CA LYS A 79 -16.64 -0.92 -8.39
C LYS A 79 -18.03 -0.34 -8.15
N GLY A 80 -18.75 0.06 -9.21
CA GLY A 80 -20.14 0.52 -9.13
C GLY A 80 -20.31 2.01 -8.84
N TYR A 81 -19.27 2.83 -9.04
CA TYR A 81 -19.39 4.28 -8.98
C TYR A 81 -19.70 4.88 -10.35
N TYR A 82 -20.52 5.92 -10.38
CA TYR A 82 -20.49 6.88 -11.49
C TYR A 82 -19.28 7.77 -11.30
N VAL A 83 -18.43 7.89 -12.33
CA VAL A 83 -17.14 8.58 -12.21
C VAL A 83 -17.01 9.62 -13.31
N GLN A 84 -16.62 10.84 -12.92
CA GLN A 84 -16.30 11.95 -13.80
C GLN A 84 -14.89 12.44 -13.50
N LEU A 85 -14.08 12.63 -14.53
CA LEU A 85 -12.78 13.31 -14.43
C LEU A 85 -12.99 14.83 -14.41
N THR A 86 -12.19 15.52 -13.60
CA THR A 86 -12.13 16.99 -13.65
C THR A 86 -11.18 17.45 -14.77
N PRO A 87 -11.28 18.73 -15.18
CA PRO A 87 -10.33 19.34 -16.12
C PRO A 87 -8.90 19.24 -15.59
N ALA A 88 -7.92 19.13 -16.49
CA ALA A 88 -6.50 19.02 -16.10
C ALA A 88 -5.93 20.30 -15.43
N SER A 89 -6.66 21.41 -15.49
CA SER A 89 -6.30 22.69 -14.88
C SER A 89 -7.53 23.34 -14.27
N GLY A 90 -7.39 24.00 -13.12
CA GLY A 90 -8.52 24.64 -12.44
C GLY A 90 -9.49 23.62 -11.85
N ASP A 91 -8.95 22.51 -11.35
CA ASP A 91 -9.67 21.39 -10.75
C ASP A 91 -9.98 21.60 -9.25
N TYR A 92 -9.57 22.75 -8.70
CA TYR A 92 -9.75 23.16 -7.31
C TYR A 92 -9.28 22.11 -6.27
N GLY A 93 -8.37 21.19 -6.65
CA GLY A 93 -7.84 20.14 -5.76
C GLY A 93 -8.63 18.82 -5.75
N ALA A 94 -9.34 18.48 -6.84
CA ALA A 94 -9.93 17.16 -7.03
C ALA A 94 -9.77 16.70 -8.49
N ASP A 95 -9.27 15.48 -8.70
CA ASP A 95 -9.05 14.90 -10.03
C ASP A 95 -10.27 14.09 -10.52
N LEU A 96 -11.04 13.50 -9.59
CA LEU A 96 -12.27 12.76 -9.89
C LEU A 96 -13.43 13.15 -8.98
N ILE A 97 -14.64 13.07 -9.54
CA ILE A 97 -15.90 13.17 -8.82
C ILE A 97 -16.62 11.83 -8.97
N LEU A 98 -16.91 11.18 -7.86
CA LEU A 98 -17.66 9.94 -7.80
C LEU A 98 -19.08 10.22 -7.31
N SER A 99 -20.03 9.41 -7.77
CA SER A 99 -21.39 9.40 -7.24
C SER A 99 -21.88 7.96 -7.07
N THR A 100 -22.47 7.67 -5.90
CA THR A 100 -23.12 6.38 -5.62
C THR A 100 -24.19 6.55 -4.56
N LYS A 101 -25.37 5.92 -4.73
CA LYS A 101 -26.45 5.88 -3.72
C LYS A 101 -26.73 7.24 -3.02
N GLY A 102 -26.80 8.32 -3.79
CA GLY A 102 -27.06 9.67 -3.27
C GLY A 102 -25.88 10.38 -2.58
N LYS A 103 -24.71 9.75 -2.53
CA LYS A 103 -23.47 10.36 -2.03
C LYS A 103 -22.58 10.86 -3.16
N LYS A 104 -22.00 12.03 -2.99
CA LYS A 104 -20.95 12.60 -3.83
C LYS A 104 -19.61 12.51 -3.10
N ILE A 105 -18.61 11.99 -3.79
CA ILE A 105 -17.26 11.81 -3.27
C ILE A 105 -16.30 12.53 -4.21
N ILE A 106 -15.37 13.33 -3.68
CA ILE A 106 -14.27 13.86 -4.49
C ILE A 106 -12.98 13.12 -4.19
N VAL A 107 -12.14 12.99 -5.21
CA VAL A 107 -10.90 12.22 -5.14
C VAL A 107 -9.75 13.05 -5.66
N GLN A 108 -8.68 13.15 -4.87
CA GLN A 108 -7.37 13.54 -5.37
C GLN A 108 -6.53 12.27 -5.60
N ALA A 109 -6.11 12.07 -6.84
CA ALA A 109 -5.22 11.01 -7.29
C ALA A 109 -3.76 11.49 -7.27
N LYS A 110 -2.88 10.76 -6.57
CA LYS A 110 -1.44 11.05 -6.55
C LYS A 110 -0.64 9.82 -6.96
N ARG A 111 -0.15 9.79 -8.21
CA ARG A 111 0.85 8.80 -8.66
C ARG A 111 2.25 9.30 -8.35
N TYR A 112 2.92 8.78 -7.32
CA TYR A 112 4.19 9.32 -6.80
C TYR A 112 5.24 8.21 -6.63
N LYS A 113 6.54 8.58 -6.69
CA LYS A 113 7.66 7.67 -6.36
C LYS A 113 7.97 7.62 -4.85
N LYS A 114 7.62 8.69 -4.13
CA LYS A 114 7.83 8.85 -2.68
C LYS A 114 6.48 8.84 -1.96
N ASN A 115 6.52 8.83 -0.63
CA ASN A 115 5.30 8.94 0.17
C ASN A 115 4.60 10.28 -0.06
N VAL A 116 3.27 10.25 -0.04
CA VAL A 116 2.40 11.42 -0.19
C VAL A 116 2.33 12.18 1.13
N GLY A 117 2.63 13.48 1.07
CA GLY A 117 2.61 14.39 2.22
C GLY A 117 1.29 15.12 2.42
N VAL A 118 1.28 16.05 3.38
CA VAL A 118 0.07 16.79 3.83
C VAL A 118 -0.62 17.60 2.73
N LYS A 119 0.12 18.05 1.70
CA LYS A 119 -0.42 18.89 0.63
C LYS A 119 -1.61 18.26 -0.08
N ALA A 120 -1.55 16.96 -0.40
CA ALA A 120 -2.66 16.27 -1.06
C ALA A 120 -3.93 16.21 -0.20
N VAL A 121 -3.76 16.11 1.12
CA VAL A 121 -4.87 16.11 2.08
C VAL A 121 -5.48 17.51 2.17
N GLN A 122 -4.65 18.56 2.22
CA GLN A 122 -5.09 19.96 2.26
C GLN A 122 -5.86 20.35 0.99
N GLU A 123 -5.36 19.95 -0.18
CA GLU A 123 -6.00 20.18 -1.49
C GLU A 123 -7.42 19.60 -1.50
N VAL A 124 -7.56 18.30 -1.25
CA VAL A 124 -8.88 17.64 -1.35
C VAL A 124 -9.83 18.04 -0.21
N ALA A 125 -9.31 18.33 0.99
CA ALA A 125 -10.14 18.81 2.09
C ALA A 125 -10.75 20.19 1.76
N SER A 126 -9.97 21.07 1.14
CA SER A 126 -10.43 22.40 0.69
C SER A 126 -11.42 22.29 -0.47
N ALA A 127 -11.18 21.35 -1.39
CA ALA A 127 -12.06 21.09 -2.53
C ALA A 127 -13.46 20.61 -2.13
N LYS A 128 -13.60 19.97 -0.95
CA LYS A 128 -14.86 19.34 -0.51
C LYS A 128 -16.04 20.32 -0.49
N SER A 129 -15.84 21.51 0.05
CA SER A 129 -16.87 22.55 0.12
C SER A 129 -17.19 23.12 -1.26
N HIS A 130 -16.18 23.34 -2.10
CA HIS A 130 -16.34 23.82 -3.48
C HIS A 130 -17.24 22.89 -4.30
N TYR A 131 -16.99 21.58 -4.24
CA TYR A 131 -17.76 20.57 -4.98
C TYR A 131 -19.06 20.13 -4.28
N LYS A 132 -19.34 20.63 -3.08
CA LYS A 132 -20.47 20.21 -2.23
C LYS A 132 -20.52 18.67 -2.10
N ALA A 133 -19.39 18.09 -1.70
CA ALA A 133 -19.23 16.64 -1.59
C ALA A 133 -19.41 16.16 -0.15
N ASP A 134 -19.94 14.95 0.01
CA ASP A 134 -20.17 14.31 1.31
C ASP A 134 -18.87 13.74 1.89
N GLU A 135 -18.01 13.22 1.02
CA GLU A 135 -16.73 12.60 1.36
C GLU A 135 -15.62 13.09 0.43
N CYS A 136 -14.37 13.07 0.93
CA CYS A 136 -13.18 13.41 0.15
C CYS A 136 -12.08 12.39 0.40
N TRP A 137 -11.47 11.92 -0.68
CA TRP A 137 -10.54 10.80 -0.68
C TRP A 137 -9.21 11.21 -1.32
N VAL A 138 -8.11 10.64 -0.84
CA VAL A 138 -6.82 10.66 -1.54
C VAL A 138 -6.46 9.23 -1.92
N ILE A 139 -6.23 8.99 -3.22
CA ILE A 139 -5.82 7.68 -3.74
C ILE A 139 -4.40 7.78 -4.28
N THR A 140 -3.54 6.83 -3.93
CA THR A 140 -2.15 6.81 -4.40
C THR A 140 -1.64 5.39 -4.67
N ASN A 141 -0.69 5.28 -5.60
CA ASN A 141 0.12 4.07 -5.81
C ASN A 141 1.21 3.89 -4.73
N SER A 142 1.39 4.86 -3.85
CA SER A 142 2.43 4.93 -2.82
C SER A 142 1.82 4.82 -1.41
N PHE A 143 2.55 5.26 -0.39
CA PHE A 143 2.07 5.37 0.99
C PHE A 143 1.99 6.82 1.44
N PHE A 144 1.37 7.06 2.59
CA PHE A 144 1.25 8.39 3.18
C PHE A 144 2.28 8.60 4.29
N THR A 145 2.75 9.84 4.47
CA THR A 145 3.53 10.19 5.66
C THR A 145 2.66 10.19 6.92
N GLU A 146 3.26 10.04 8.10
CA GLU A 146 2.52 10.07 9.37
C GLU A 146 1.80 11.41 9.58
N GLN A 147 2.39 12.52 9.13
CA GLN A 147 1.76 13.84 9.17
C GLN A 147 0.51 13.90 8.27
N ALA A 148 0.58 13.30 7.08
CA ALA A 148 -0.57 13.23 6.18
C ALA A 148 -1.71 12.39 6.78
N LYS A 149 -1.40 11.25 7.41
CA LYS A 149 -2.38 10.42 8.11
C LYS A 149 -3.05 11.17 9.26
N LYS A 150 -2.27 11.86 10.10
CA LYS A 150 -2.80 12.68 11.20
C LYS A 150 -3.74 13.77 10.69
N LEU A 151 -3.32 14.52 9.65
CA LEU A 151 -4.14 15.58 9.09
C LEU A 151 -5.42 15.05 8.42
N ALA A 152 -5.33 13.91 7.74
CA ALA A 152 -6.48 13.27 7.10
C ALA A 152 -7.52 12.86 8.14
N SER A 153 -7.09 12.30 9.28
CA SER A 153 -7.97 11.99 10.40
C SER A 153 -8.72 13.23 10.90
N SER A 154 -8.02 14.35 11.11
CA SER A 154 -8.66 15.60 11.58
C SER A 154 -9.68 16.17 10.59
N ASN A 155 -9.45 15.96 9.29
CA ASN A 155 -10.31 16.50 8.22
C ASN A 155 -11.31 15.47 7.67
N LYS A 156 -11.38 14.26 8.25
CA LYS A 156 -12.20 13.15 7.76
C LYS A 156 -11.96 12.82 6.28
N VAL A 157 -10.70 12.90 5.86
CA VAL A 157 -10.25 12.52 4.51
C VAL A 157 -9.93 11.03 4.51
N VAL A 158 -10.51 10.29 3.57
CA VAL A 158 -10.24 8.85 3.41
C VAL A 158 -8.92 8.68 2.64
N LEU A 159 -8.02 7.86 3.16
CA LEU A 159 -6.73 7.58 2.55
C LEU A 159 -6.69 6.16 1.97
N ILE A 160 -6.55 6.06 0.66
CA ILE A 160 -6.39 4.79 -0.06
C ILE A 160 -4.95 4.71 -0.57
N ASP A 161 -4.16 3.90 0.10
CA ASP A 161 -2.75 3.69 -0.20
C ASP A 161 -2.53 2.52 -1.18
N ARG A 162 -1.26 2.26 -1.49
CA ARG A 162 -0.80 1.16 -2.34
C ARG A 162 -1.42 -0.18 -1.95
N LYS A 163 -1.47 -0.52 -0.66
CA LYS A 163 -1.95 -1.84 -0.21
C LYS A 163 -3.44 -1.98 -0.50
N GLN A 164 -4.21 -0.93 -0.25
CA GLN A 164 -5.65 -0.91 -0.54
C GLN A 164 -5.92 -0.91 -2.04
N LEU A 165 -5.18 -0.10 -2.81
CA LEU A 165 -5.28 -0.05 -4.26
C LEU A 165 -5.01 -1.42 -4.89
N ILE A 166 -3.90 -2.10 -4.52
CA ILE A 166 -3.61 -3.48 -4.96
C ILE A 166 -4.78 -4.41 -4.66
N GLY A 167 -5.40 -4.27 -3.47
CA GLY A 167 -6.58 -5.05 -3.11
C GLY A 167 -7.73 -4.87 -4.10
N TRP A 168 -8.00 -3.64 -4.53
CA TRP A 168 -9.02 -3.35 -5.52
C TRP A 168 -8.67 -3.90 -6.91
N MET A 169 -7.42 -3.76 -7.34
CA MET A 169 -6.96 -4.27 -8.64
C MET A 169 -7.11 -5.78 -8.75
N LEU A 170 -6.79 -6.52 -7.68
CA LEU A 170 -6.92 -7.97 -7.67
C LEU A 170 -8.38 -8.45 -7.66
N GLN A 171 -9.28 -7.69 -7.04
CA GLN A 171 -10.71 -8.00 -7.09
C GLN A 171 -11.23 -7.83 -8.52
N GLU A 172 -10.87 -6.73 -9.20
CA GLU A 172 -11.22 -6.50 -10.60
C GLU A 172 -10.70 -7.60 -11.53
N ASN A 173 -9.41 -7.98 -11.39
CA ASN A 173 -8.81 -9.05 -12.19
C ASN A 173 -9.51 -10.41 -12.01
N LYS A 174 -10.05 -10.70 -10.81
CA LYS A 174 -10.83 -11.91 -10.55
C LYS A 174 -12.21 -11.84 -11.20
N SER A 175 -12.94 -10.75 -10.99
CA SER A 175 -14.26 -10.53 -11.59
C SER A 175 -14.21 -10.66 -13.12
N GLN A 176 -13.18 -10.09 -13.75
CA GLN A 176 -13.02 -10.19 -15.20
C GLN A 176 -12.76 -11.63 -15.67
N LYS A 177 -11.98 -12.42 -14.92
CA LYS A 177 -11.74 -13.84 -15.24
C LYS A 177 -13.00 -14.68 -15.12
N GLU A 178 -13.83 -14.43 -14.10
CA GLU A 178 -15.10 -15.15 -13.90
C GLU A 178 -16.13 -14.83 -15.00
N ILE A 179 -16.24 -13.56 -15.39
CA ILE A 179 -17.07 -13.14 -16.53
C ILE A 179 -16.62 -13.84 -17.80
N ASN A 180 -15.31 -13.82 -18.09
CA ASN A 180 -14.77 -14.43 -19.30
C ASN A 180 -14.93 -15.96 -19.31
N LYS A 181 -14.96 -16.62 -18.15
CA LYS A 181 -15.20 -18.07 -18.05
C LYS A 181 -16.67 -18.45 -18.26
N THR A 182 -17.60 -17.56 -17.90
CA THR A 182 -19.05 -17.79 -18.04
C THR A 182 -19.56 -17.43 -19.44
N ALA A 183 -18.79 -16.63 -20.19
CA ALA A 183 -19.09 -16.23 -21.56
C ALA A 183 -18.63 -17.24 -22.63
N ILE A 184 -18.08 -18.39 -22.22
CA ILE A 184 -17.65 -19.52 -23.07
C ILE A 184 -18.55 -20.71 -22.73
#